data_AF-A0A4S4L227-F1
#
_entry.id   AF-A0A4S4L227-F1
#
_cell.length_a   1.000
_cell.length_b   1.000
_cell.length_c   1.000
_cell.angle_alpha   90.00
_cell.angle_beta   90.00
_cell.angle_gamma   90.00
#
_symmetry.space_group_name_H-M   'P 1'
#
loop_
_entity.id
_entity.type
_entity.pdbx_description
1 polymer ?
#
loop_
_entity_poly.entity_id
_entity_poly.type
_entity_poly.pdbx_seq_one_letter_code
_entity_poly.pdbx_strand_id
1 'polypeptide(L)'
;MGYLNLSESSFCVAVVTHNVSVAFNRRLADFFDTVSHNPTAEQKIQLLARVHVSDPEYSMNSMYAWFRRKSTKKALKQSPPSSRDILWPSITLEKEIKLKVLVNEFPSPTTDLLNMWAGVIDAQPEHVARWVEHMRHLQHVSSPPPPAAPRSSSMSSRAAHDDVMDVDPLAQCSSQLPTPSVSISPEPATRDPRHRPTLAPISFFTSGQSLRRIDTVHAHDVGALLSPPPSAAPLPPQPPLSRPSHLSRIVAMKHALRDSPDDDDELPPPRNAREFEALVGPSQQRMHLLLQKVESGALAKYGFPFVEKGSK
;
A
#
# COMPACT_ATOMS: atom_id res chain seq x y z
N MET A 1 11.76 33.52 51.02
CA MET A 1 11.07 32.24 51.31
C MET A 1 9.98 32.07 50.26
N GLY A 2 9.84 31.03 49.44
CA GLY A 2 10.65 29.87 49.09
C GLY A 2 9.97 29.28 47.85
N TYR A 3 10.56 29.45 46.67
CA TYR A 3 10.05 28.88 45.42
C TYR A 3 10.63 27.48 45.26
N LEU A 4 9.77 26.46 45.34
CA LEU A 4 10.17 25.06 45.25
C LEU A 4 10.33 24.62 43.79
N ASN A 5 11.49 24.03 43.52
CA ASN A 5 11.89 23.31 42.30
C ASN A 5 10.89 22.19 41.94
N LEU A 6 9.97 22.44 41.02
CA LEU A 6 9.05 21.43 40.47
C LEU A 6 9.44 20.94 39.06
N SER A 7 10.49 21.49 38.44
CA SER A 7 10.87 21.14 37.06
C SER A 7 11.73 19.88 36.92
N GLU A 8 12.52 19.51 37.94
CA GLU A 8 13.45 18.37 37.82
C GLU A 8 12.77 17.00 38.06
N SER A 9 11.67 16.96 38.80
CA SER A 9 10.93 15.71 39.09
C SER A 9 10.21 15.14 37.85
N SER A 10 9.70 16.02 36.98
CA SER A 10 8.97 15.60 35.77
C SER A 10 9.88 14.94 34.72
N PHE A 11 11.14 15.37 34.63
CA PHE A 11 12.08 14.85 33.64
C PHE A 11 12.56 13.43 33.99
N CYS A 12 12.74 13.12 35.27
CA CYS A 12 13.12 11.79 35.73
C CYS A 12 12.04 10.73 35.44
N VAL A 13 10.75 11.09 35.54
CA VAL A 13 9.64 10.16 35.26
C VAL A 13 9.55 9.81 33.76
N ALA A 14 9.82 10.77 32.86
CA ALA A 14 9.79 10.54 31.42
C ALA A 14 10.92 9.63 30.92
N VAL A 15 12.13 9.75 31.49
CA VAL A 15 13.27 8.90 31.11
C VAL A 15 13.10 7.46 31.60
N VAL A 16 12.53 7.27 32.80
CA VAL A 16 12.28 5.94 33.37
C VAL A 16 11.22 5.19 32.56
N THR A 17 10.11 5.84 32.20
CA THR A 17 9.04 5.23 31.39
C THR A 17 9.52 4.83 29.98
N HIS A 18 10.42 5.59 29.36
CA HIS A 18 10.99 5.25 28.06
C HIS A 18 11.89 4.00 28.12
N ASN A 19 12.74 3.88 29.15
CA ASN A 19 13.65 2.74 29.29
C ASN A 19 12.91 1.41 29.57
N VAL A 20 11.82 1.45 30.34
CA VAL A 20 10.97 0.27 30.60
C VAL A 20 10.33 -0.23 29.30
N SER A 21 9.84 0.67 28.45
CA SER A 21 9.24 0.33 27.15
C SER A 21 10.23 -0.34 26.19
N VAL A 22 11.50 0.08 26.17
CA VAL A 22 12.53 -0.49 25.28
C VAL A 22 12.90 -1.92 25.68
N ALA A 23 13.14 -2.16 26.98
CA ALA A 23 13.49 -3.49 27.49
C ALA A 23 12.36 -4.51 27.26
N PHE A 24 11.11 -4.07 27.45
CA PHE A 24 9.93 -4.84 27.14
C PHE A 24 9.83 -5.22 25.66
N ASN A 25 9.95 -4.25 24.75
CA ASN A 25 9.87 -4.48 23.31
C ASN A 25 10.95 -5.46 22.83
N ARG A 26 12.12 -5.44 23.47
CA ARG A 26 13.19 -6.40 23.22
C ARG A 26 12.79 -7.83 23.60
N ARG A 27 12.21 -8.04 24.79
CA ARG A 27 11.72 -9.38 25.21
C ARG A 27 10.68 -9.95 24.26
N LEU A 28 9.75 -9.12 23.77
CA LEU A 28 8.77 -9.56 22.77
C LEU A 28 9.45 -9.91 21.43
N ALA A 29 10.42 -9.12 20.99
CA ALA A 29 11.20 -9.39 19.78
C ALA A 29 11.97 -10.69 19.89
N ASP A 30 12.69 -10.89 21.00
CA ASP A 30 13.48 -12.09 21.26
C ASP A 30 12.56 -13.33 21.28
N PHE A 31 11.41 -13.26 21.95
CA PHE A 31 10.43 -14.36 21.96
C PHE A 31 9.89 -14.66 20.55
N PHE A 32 9.55 -13.63 19.78
CA PHE A 32 9.03 -13.77 18.42
C PHE A 32 10.05 -14.40 17.47
N ASP A 33 11.33 -14.07 17.62
CA ASP A 33 12.38 -14.59 16.75
C ASP A 33 12.92 -15.97 17.18
N THR A 34 12.84 -16.32 18.47
CA THR A 34 13.36 -17.59 19.01
C THR A 34 12.32 -18.69 19.21
N VAL A 35 11.08 -18.36 19.59
CA VAL A 35 10.07 -19.35 19.99
C VAL A 35 9.06 -19.59 18.88
N SER A 36 8.28 -18.56 18.53
CA SER A 36 7.24 -18.67 17.50
C SER A 36 6.75 -17.30 17.04
N HIS A 37 6.57 -17.18 15.73
CA HIS A 37 5.95 -16.01 15.10
C HIS A 37 4.44 -15.94 15.39
N ASN A 38 3.82 -17.07 15.68
CA ASN A 38 2.39 -17.20 15.97
C ASN A 38 2.21 -17.91 17.32
N PRO A 39 2.48 -17.22 18.44
CA PRO A 39 2.34 -17.87 19.74
C PRO A 39 0.91 -18.26 20.05
N THR A 40 0.77 -19.41 20.71
CA THR A 40 -0.51 -19.89 21.24
C THR A 40 -1.04 -18.93 22.31
N ALA A 41 -2.32 -19.05 22.67
CA ALA A 41 -2.91 -18.24 23.74
C ALA A 41 -2.16 -18.44 25.07
N GLU A 42 -1.83 -19.69 25.39
CA GLU A 42 -1.06 -20.06 26.59
C GLU A 42 0.33 -19.41 26.61
N GLN A 43 1.06 -19.44 25.49
CA GLN A 43 2.36 -18.77 25.38
C GLN A 43 2.26 -17.26 25.58
N LYS A 44 1.18 -16.63 25.10
CA LYS A 44 0.94 -15.20 25.30
C LYS A 44 0.62 -14.88 26.75
N ILE A 45 -0.14 -15.72 27.46
CA ILE A 45 -0.42 -15.57 28.88
C ILE A 45 0.88 -15.65 29.69
N GLN A 46 1.71 -16.66 29.43
CA GLN A 46 3.01 -16.81 30.11
C GLN A 46 3.95 -15.64 29.81
N LEU A 47 3.98 -15.17 28.56
CA LEU A 47 4.77 -14.00 28.17
C LEU A 47 4.24 -12.73 28.85
N LEU A 48 2.92 -12.57 28.95
CA LEU A 48 2.29 -11.43 29.62
C LEU A 48 2.64 -11.41 31.11
N ALA A 49 2.59 -12.56 31.79
CA ALA A 49 3.00 -12.68 33.18
C ALA A 49 4.47 -12.23 33.40
N ARG A 50 5.38 -12.58 32.48
CA ARG A 50 6.79 -12.13 32.53
C ARG A 50 6.95 -10.63 32.26
N VAL A 51 6.07 -10.07 31.43
CA VAL A 51 6.06 -8.65 31.09
C VAL A 51 5.53 -7.83 32.25
N HIS A 52 4.48 -8.30 32.93
CA HIS A 52 3.87 -7.65 34.10
C HIS A 52 4.81 -7.45 35.28
N VAL A 53 5.88 -8.26 35.39
CA VAL A 53 6.94 -8.04 36.38
C VAL A 53 7.66 -6.69 36.15
N SER A 54 7.70 -6.19 34.92
CA SER A 54 8.38 -4.95 34.55
C SER A 54 7.41 -3.82 34.20
N ASP A 55 6.25 -4.14 33.64
CA ASP A 55 5.20 -3.20 33.24
C ASP A 55 3.82 -3.79 33.57
N PRO A 56 3.28 -3.51 34.78
CA PRO A 56 1.98 -4.02 35.23
C PRO A 56 0.80 -3.48 34.41
N GLU A 57 0.94 -2.33 33.74
CA GLU A 57 -0.12 -1.71 32.95
C GLU A 57 -0.25 -2.34 31.56
N TYR A 58 0.71 -3.18 31.16
CA TYR A 58 0.73 -3.77 29.83
C TYR A 58 -0.45 -4.71 29.61
N SER A 59 -1.36 -4.36 28.68
CA SER A 59 -2.54 -5.18 28.43
C SER A 59 -2.29 -6.33 27.44
N MET A 60 -3.09 -7.40 27.56
CA MET A 60 -3.12 -8.49 26.58
C MET A 60 -3.46 -7.98 25.16
N ASN A 61 -4.31 -6.95 25.04
CA ASN A 61 -4.66 -6.33 23.75
C ASN A 61 -3.43 -5.69 23.09
N SER A 62 -2.60 -5.01 23.87
CA SER A 62 -1.33 -4.43 23.40
C SER A 62 -0.41 -5.53 22.88
N MET A 63 -0.34 -6.68 23.57
CA MET A 63 0.44 -7.84 23.14
C MET A 63 -0.05 -8.37 21.78
N TYR A 64 -1.36 -8.61 21.64
CA TYR A 64 -1.94 -9.06 20.37
C TYR A 64 -1.66 -8.10 19.22
N ALA A 65 -1.83 -6.79 19.46
CA ALA A 65 -1.55 -5.76 18.47
C ALA A 65 -0.07 -5.78 18.06
N TRP A 66 0.84 -5.97 19.01
CA TRP A 66 2.28 -6.05 18.75
C TRP A 66 2.62 -7.26 17.86
N PHE A 67 2.16 -8.46 18.24
CA PHE A 67 2.41 -9.68 17.46
C PHE A 67 1.82 -9.60 16.05
N ARG A 68 0.62 -9.05 15.91
CA ARG A 68 -0.02 -8.82 14.59
C ARG A 68 0.81 -7.88 13.72
N ARG A 69 1.32 -6.76 14.27
CA ARG A 69 2.17 -5.83 13.51
C ARG A 69 3.51 -6.45 13.15
N LYS A 70 4.10 -7.27 14.02
CA LYS A 70 5.39 -7.91 13.78
C LYS A 70 5.27 -9.02 12.73
N SER A 71 4.22 -9.84 12.81
CA SER A 71 3.95 -10.90 11.84
C SER A 71 3.64 -10.35 10.46
N THR A 72 2.84 -9.29 10.33
CA THR A 72 2.59 -8.65 9.03
C THR A 72 3.86 -8.05 8.43
N LYS A 73 4.71 -7.41 9.25
CA LYS A 73 6.01 -6.90 8.78
C LYS A 73 6.95 -8.00 8.31
N LYS A 74 7.01 -9.15 9.00
CA LYS A 74 7.87 -10.27 8.60
C LYS A 74 7.32 -10.98 7.37
N ALA A 75 6.00 -11.16 7.29
CA ALA A 75 5.33 -11.67 6.11
C ALA A 75 5.58 -10.78 4.88
N LEU A 76 5.55 -9.45 5.05
CA LEU A 76 5.87 -8.50 3.98
C LEU A 76 7.34 -8.58 3.53
N LYS A 77 8.27 -8.89 4.45
CA LYS A 77 9.69 -9.08 4.12
C LYS A 77 9.98 -10.43 3.45
N GLN A 78 9.17 -11.45 3.75
CA GLN A 78 9.35 -12.82 3.23
C GLN A 78 8.48 -13.13 2.03
N SER A 79 7.48 -12.30 1.71
CA SER A 79 6.73 -12.47 0.48
C SER A 79 7.69 -12.27 -0.70
N PRO A 80 7.73 -13.21 -1.67
CA PRO A 80 8.40 -12.97 -2.93
C PRO A 80 7.96 -11.60 -3.47
N PRO A 81 8.89 -10.79 -4.00
CA PRO A 81 8.52 -9.50 -4.58
C PRO A 81 7.36 -9.74 -5.54
N SER A 82 6.28 -8.98 -5.35
CA SER A 82 5.12 -9.10 -6.22
C SER A 82 5.58 -8.81 -7.66
N SER A 83 4.93 -9.40 -8.68
CA SER A 83 5.16 -9.00 -10.07
C SER A 83 5.08 -7.47 -10.24
N ARG A 84 4.23 -6.83 -9.42
CA ARG A 84 4.11 -5.38 -9.26
C ARG A 84 5.44 -4.70 -8.91
N ASP A 85 6.12 -5.21 -7.89
CA ASP A 85 7.35 -4.64 -7.35
C ASP A 85 8.54 -4.88 -8.28
N ILE A 86 8.48 -5.95 -9.07
CA ILE A 86 9.46 -6.25 -10.12
C ILE A 86 9.32 -5.24 -11.29
N LEU A 87 8.09 -4.94 -11.69
CA LEU A 87 7.84 -4.06 -12.83
C LEU A 87 8.08 -2.58 -12.50
N TRP A 88 7.77 -2.15 -11.27
CA TRP A 88 7.81 -0.74 -10.88
C TRP A 88 8.42 -0.54 -9.47
N PRO A 89 9.71 -0.82 -9.28
CA PRO A 89 10.32 -0.87 -7.95
C PRO A 89 10.29 0.45 -7.17
N SER A 90 10.17 1.60 -7.86
CA SER A 90 10.07 2.90 -7.17
C SER A 90 8.66 3.24 -6.65
N ILE A 91 7.64 2.44 -7.00
CA ILE A 91 6.23 2.68 -6.66
C ILE A 91 5.82 1.75 -5.50
N THR A 92 5.95 2.25 -4.28
CA THR A 92 5.43 1.56 -3.09
C THR A 92 3.90 1.53 -3.09
N LEU A 93 3.29 0.71 -2.22
CA LEU A 93 1.83 0.66 -2.07
C LEU A 93 1.24 2.04 -1.70
N GLU A 94 1.92 2.79 -0.85
CA GLU A 94 1.50 4.14 -0.45
C GLU A 94 1.51 5.12 -1.63
N LYS A 95 2.54 5.04 -2.48
CA LYS A 95 2.65 5.85 -3.70
C LYS A 95 1.57 5.48 -4.72
N GLU A 96 1.22 4.20 -4.81
CA GLU A 96 0.13 3.72 -5.67
C GLU A 96 -1.22 4.35 -5.28
N ILE A 97 -1.51 4.47 -3.97
CA ILE A 97 -2.75 5.12 -3.51
C ILE A 97 -2.81 6.56 -3.99
N LYS A 98 -1.71 7.32 -3.89
CA LYS A 98 -1.63 8.70 -4.39
C LYS A 98 -1.80 8.76 -5.90
N LEU A 99 -1.14 7.87 -6.64
CA LEU A 99 -1.24 7.80 -8.10
C LEU A 99 -2.66 7.45 -8.57
N LYS A 100 -3.40 6.61 -7.84
CA LYS A 100 -4.81 6.33 -8.15
C LYS A 100 -5.70 7.58 -8.06
N VAL A 101 -5.48 8.42 -7.05
CA VAL A 101 -6.19 9.70 -6.94
C VAL A 101 -5.87 10.58 -8.15
N LEU A 102 -4.58 10.72 -8.49
CA LEU A 102 -4.13 11.53 -9.61
C LEU A 102 -4.66 11.05 -10.98
N VAL A 103 -4.69 9.75 -11.23
CA VAL A 103 -5.25 9.18 -12.47
C VAL A 103 -6.76 9.36 -12.56
N ASN A 104 -7.48 9.30 -11.43
CA ASN A 104 -8.92 9.56 -11.43
C ASN A 104 -9.24 11.02 -11.74
N GLU A 105 -8.40 11.97 -11.29
CA GLU A 105 -8.56 13.40 -11.58
C GLU A 105 -8.14 13.75 -13.02
N PHE A 106 -7.07 13.13 -13.52
CA PHE A 106 -6.54 13.36 -14.86
C PHE A 106 -6.34 12.02 -15.61
N PRO A 107 -7.38 11.50 -16.29
CA PRO A 107 -7.33 10.18 -16.94
C PRO A 107 -6.32 10.08 -18.09
N SER A 108 -5.98 11.21 -18.71
CA SER A 108 -5.05 11.31 -19.84
C SER A 108 -3.93 12.32 -19.54
N PRO A 109 -3.02 12.00 -18.61
CA PRO A 109 -1.95 12.93 -18.22
C PRO A 109 -0.94 13.10 -19.36
N THR A 110 -0.48 14.33 -19.58
CA THR A 110 0.62 14.62 -20.51
C THR A 110 1.97 14.18 -19.92
N THR A 111 3.00 14.05 -20.76
CA THR A 111 4.36 13.68 -20.32
C THR A 111 4.91 14.62 -19.23
N ASP A 112 4.67 15.93 -19.36
CA ASP A 112 5.10 16.91 -18.37
C ASP A 112 4.40 16.71 -17.02
N LEU A 113 3.09 16.38 -17.05
CA LEU A 113 2.32 16.09 -15.85
C LEU A 113 2.80 14.81 -15.16
N LEU A 114 3.15 13.77 -15.94
CA LEU A 114 3.74 12.54 -15.40
C LEU A 114 5.09 12.79 -14.72
N ASN A 115 5.94 13.65 -15.30
CA ASN A 115 7.20 14.06 -14.69
C ASN A 115 6.98 14.83 -13.38
N MET A 116 5.98 15.71 -13.33
CA MET A 116 5.59 16.40 -12.09
C MET A 116 5.10 15.42 -11.03
N TRP A 117 4.24 14.47 -11.39
CA TRP A 117 3.75 13.45 -10.46
C TRP A 117 4.90 12.61 -9.89
N ALA A 118 5.84 12.22 -10.74
CA ALA A 118 7.04 11.49 -10.35
C ALA A 118 7.85 12.26 -9.30
N GLY A 119 8.03 13.58 -9.48
CA GLY A 119 8.68 14.45 -8.49
C GLY A 119 7.92 14.54 -7.16
N VAL A 120 6.59 14.67 -7.20
CA VAL A 120 5.75 14.79 -5.99
C VAL A 120 5.74 13.51 -5.15
N ILE A 121 5.75 12.34 -5.79
CA ILE A 121 5.74 11.05 -5.10
C ILE A 121 7.14 10.46 -4.89
N ASP A 122 8.18 11.18 -5.29
CA ASP A 122 9.58 10.75 -5.24
C ASP A 122 9.79 9.38 -5.92
N ALA A 123 9.35 9.24 -7.16
CA ALA A 123 9.47 8.01 -7.95
C ALA A 123 10.14 8.28 -9.31
N GLN A 124 10.64 7.23 -9.95
CA GLN A 124 11.18 7.32 -11.31
C GLN A 124 10.05 7.60 -12.31
N PRO A 125 10.21 8.58 -13.22
CA PRO A 125 9.16 8.97 -14.16
C PRO A 125 8.77 7.82 -15.11
N GLU A 126 9.72 6.95 -15.49
CA GLU A 126 9.45 5.79 -16.35
C GLU A 126 8.52 4.77 -15.67
N HIS A 127 8.68 4.59 -14.36
CA HIS A 127 7.80 3.70 -13.60
C HIS A 127 6.39 4.28 -13.49
N VAL A 128 6.26 5.59 -13.29
CA VAL A 128 4.97 6.27 -13.22
C VAL A 128 4.25 6.17 -14.56
N ALA A 129 4.92 6.46 -15.67
CA ALA A 129 4.35 6.36 -17.01
C ALA A 129 3.84 4.94 -17.32
N ARG A 130 4.67 3.91 -17.06
CA ARG A 130 4.27 2.50 -17.28
C ARG A 130 3.12 2.07 -16.36
N TRP A 131 3.10 2.54 -15.12
CA TRP A 131 2.03 2.24 -14.19
C TRP A 131 0.69 2.84 -14.65
N VAL A 132 0.70 4.10 -15.08
CA VAL A 132 -0.50 4.77 -15.64
C VAL A 132 -0.99 4.05 -16.88
N GLU A 133 -0.09 3.66 -17.79
CA GLU A 133 -0.44 2.85 -18.96
C GLU A 133 -1.11 1.52 -18.57
N HIS A 134 -0.52 0.81 -17.62
CA HIS A 134 -1.07 -0.45 -17.10
C HIS A 134 -2.47 -0.26 -16.51
N MET A 135 -2.68 0.82 -15.74
CA MET A 135 -3.98 1.14 -15.17
C MET A 135 -5.04 1.44 -16.23
N ARG A 136 -4.69 2.16 -17.29
CA ARG A 136 -5.59 2.39 -18.43
C ARG A 136 -5.96 1.07 -19.12
N HIS A 137 -5.00 0.20 -19.35
CA HIS A 137 -5.25 -1.13 -19.91
C HIS A 137 -6.24 -1.93 -19.04
N LEU A 138 -6.05 -1.93 -17.71
CA LEU A 138 -6.97 -2.61 -16.78
C LEU A 138 -8.38 -2.03 -16.82
N GLN A 139 -8.52 -0.70 -16.96
CA GLN A 139 -9.83 -0.04 -17.09
C GLN A 139 -10.51 -0.42 -18.40
N HIS A 140 -9.78 -0.45 -19.51
CA HIS A 140 -10.33 -0.83 -20.81
C HIS A 140 -10.79 -2.30 -20.87
N VAL A 141 -10.00 -3.23 -20.31
CA VAL A 141 -10.34 -4.66 -20.30
C VAL A 141 -11.52 -4.96 -19.37
N SER A 142 -11.75 -4.12 -18.35
CA SER A 142 -12.88 -4.28 -17.43
C SER A 142 -14.22 -3.78 -17.99
N SER A 143 -14.22 -3.11 -19.15
CA SER A 143 -15.46 -2.72 -19.81
C SER A 143 -16.07 -3.95 -20.50
N PRO A 144 -17.24 -4.44 -20.07
CA PRO A 144 -17.90 -5.54 -20.78
C PRO A 144 -18.12 -5.14 -22.24
N PRO A 145 -17.96 -6.08 -23.19
CA PRO A 145 -18.21 -5.78 -24.59
C PRO A 145 -19.63 -5.24 -24.72
N PRO A 146 -19.84 -4.15 -25.49
CA PRO A 146 -21.17 -3.60 -25.68
C PRO A 146 -22.10 -4.73 -26.13
N PRO A 147 -23.30 -4.86 -25.54
CA PRO A 147 -24.24 -5.91 -25.92
C PRO A 147 -24.41 -5.82 -27.44
N ALA A 148 -24.10 -6.92 -28.13
CA ALA A 148 -24.16 -6.98 -29.58
C ALA A 148 -25.52 -6.41 -30.01
N ALA A 149 -25.49 -5.25 -30.68
CA ALA A 149 -26.70 -4.61 -31.13
C ALA A 149 -27.53 -5.66 -31.89
N PRO A 150 -28.84 -5.78 -31.61
CA PRO A 150 -29.67 -6.75 -32.29
C PRO A 150 -29.51 -6.49 -33.78
N ARG A 151 -28.94 -7.47 -34.48
CA ARG A 151 -28.82 -7.44 -35.94
C ARG A 151 -30.23 -7.22 -36.45
N SER A 152 -30.53 -6.00 -36.89
CA SER A 152 -31.74 -5.72 -37.63
C SER A 152 -31.66 -6.58 -38.88
N SER A 153 -32.38 -7.70 -38.86
CA SER A 153 -32.65 -8.54 -40.01
C SER A 153 -33.40 -7.69 -41.02
N SER A 154 -32.66 -6.90 -41.79
CA SER A 154 -33.18 -6.25 -42.98
C SER A 154 -33.41 -7.38 -43.98
N MET A 155 -34.65 -7.87 -44.03
CA MET A 155 -35.11 -8.78 -45.08
C MET A 155 -35.04 -8.01 -46.40
N SER A 156 -33.88 -8.06 -47.06
CA SER A 156 -33.77 -7.69 -48.46
C SER A 156 -34.31 -8.85 -49.27
N SER A 157 -35.58 -8.75 -49.63
CA SER A 157 -36.26 -9.62 -50.58
C SER A 157 -35.60 -9.48 -51.96
N ARG A 158 -34.56 -10.28 -52.22
CA ARG A 158 -34.07 -10.48 -53.59
C ARG A 158 -34.93 -11.55 -54.25
N ALA A 159 -35.76 -11.07 -55.18
CA ALA A 159 -36.46 -11.88 -56.16
C ALA A 159 -35.48 -12.80 -56.89
N ALA A 160 -35.96 -14.01 -57.13
CA ALA A 160 -35.31 -15.02 -57.94
C ALA A 160 -34.93 -14.46 -59.32
N HIS A 161 -33.66 -14.63 -59.68
CA HIS A 161 -33.28 -14.79 -61.06
C HIS A 161 -32.30 -15.96 -61.12
N ASP A 162 -32.84 -17.08 -61.58
CA ASP A 162 -32.10 -18.06 -62.38
C ASP A 162 -31.36 -17.31 -63.49
N ASP A 163 -30.06 -17.53 -63.61
CA ASP A 163 -29.45 -18.09 -64.83
C ASP A 163 -27.90 -18.01 -64.75
N VAL A 164 -27.28 -19.20 -64.82
CA VAL A 164 -26.29 -19.56 -65.85
C VAL A 164 -24.80 -19.12 -65.74
N MET A 165 -23.97 -20.15 -65.94
CA MET A 165 -22.53 -20.26 -66.23
C MET A 165 -21.51 -20.11 -65.09
N ASP A 166 -21.11 -21.27 -64.57
CA ASP A 166 -19.74 -21.81 -64.58
C ASP A 166 -18.64 -20.90 -65.16
N VAL A 167 -17.80 -20.31 -64.29
CA VAL A 167 -16.51 -19.70 -64.65
C VAL A 167 -15.49 -19.89 -63.51
N ASP A 168 -14.59 -20.85 -63.74
CA ASP A 168 -13.14 -20.88 -63.47
C ASP A 168 -12.57 -20.41 -62.10
N PRO A 169 -11.94 -21.30 -61.30
CA PRO A 169 -11.41 -21.00 -59.96
C PRO A 169 -9.92 -20.63 -59.94
N LEU A 170 -9.44 -19.70 -60.77
CA LEU A 170 -7.99 -19.41 -60.86
C LEU A 170 -7.60 -17.97 -61.25
N ALA A 171 -8.20 -16.94 -60.66
CA ALA A 171 -7.62 -15.58 -60.76
C ALA A 171 -8.16 -14.61 -59.70
N GLN A 172 -7.51 -14.51 -58.54
CA GLN A 172 -7.44 -13.23 -57.80
C GLN A 172 -6.30 -13.24 -56.75
N CYS A 173 -5.08 -13.45 -57.23
CA CYS A 173 -3.93 -12.77 -56.65
C CYS A 173 -3.94 -11.34 -57.21
N SER A 174 -4.38 -10.36 -56.42
CA SER A 174 -4.04 -8.96 -56.71
C SER A 174 -3.99 -8.15 -55.41
N SER A 175 -2.76 -8.00 -54.94
CA SER A 175 -2.15 -6.73 -54.53
C SER A 175 -3.06 -5.66 -53.95
N GLN A 176 -2.90 -5.34 -52.65
CA GLN A 176 -2.64 -3.96 -52.20
C GLN A 176 -1.80 -3.97 -50.92
N LEU A 177 -0.47 -3.96 -51.11
CA LEU A 177 0.52 -3.52 -50.12
C LEU A 177 0.56 -1.97 -50.08
N PRO A 178 1.11 -1.37 -49.01
CA PRO A 178 0.78 -0.03 -48.55
C PRO A 178 1.39 1.06 -49.42
N THR A 179 0.67 2.17 -49.56
CA THR A 179 1.18 3.44 -50.07
C THR A 179 2.15 4.07 -49.07
N PRO A 180 3.42 4.33 -49.45
CA PRO A 180 4.29 5.25 -48.74
C PRO A 180 4.32 6.64 -49.42
N SER A 181 4.88 7.61 -48.69
CA SER A 181 5.22 8.99 -49.09
C SER A 181 4.08 9.99 -48.89
N VAL A 182 4.27 11.10 -48.16
CA VAL A 182 5.21 12.17 -48.51
C VAL A 182 5.90 12.78 -47.28
N SER A 183 7.21 12.94 -47.42
CA SER A 183 8.13 13.79 -46.64
C SER A 183 8.18 15.18 -47.26
N ILE A 184 7.98 16.27 -46.51
CA ILE A 184 8.76 17.52 -46.58
C ILE A 184 8.30 18.50 -45.48
N SER A 185 9.17 18.88 -44.55
CA SER A 185 9.52 20.30 -44.31
C SER A 185 10.60 20.44 -43.23
N PRO A 186 11.77 21.03 -43.53
CA PRO A 186 12.83 21.30 -42.57
C PRO A 186 12.61 22.61 -41.79
N GLU A 187 13.20 22.67 -40.59
CA GLU A 187 13.51 23.82 -39.71
C GLU A 187 14.12 25.05 -40.44
N PRO A 188 14.29 26.27 -39.85
CA PRO A 188 14.54 26.57 -38.42
C PRO A 188 13.92 27.87 -37.84
N ALA A 189 13.84 28.01 -36.52
CA ALA A 189 13.73 29.33 -35.87
C ALA A 189 14.49 29.37 -34.54
N THR A 190 15.76 29.77 -34.69
CA THR A 190 16.68 30.33 -33.72
C THR A 190 16.01 31.24 -32.69
N ARG A 191 16.01 30.86 -31.40
CA ARG A 191 15.89 31.80 -30.27
C ARG A 191 16.82 31.41 -29.11
N ASP A 192 17.93 32.12 -29.08
CA ASP A 192 18.53 32.81 -27.92
C ASP A 192 19.02 32.00 -26.70
N PRO A 193 20.35 31.83 -26.51
CA PRO A 193 20.95 31.34 -25.28
C PRO A 193 21.60 32.50 -24.51
N ARG A 194 20.80 33.36 -23.88
CA ARG A 194 21.30 34.29 -22.85
C ARG A 194 20.30 34.39 -21.72
N HIS A 195 20.48 33.57 -20.69
CA HIS A 195 20.53 33.99 -19.29
C HIS A 195 20.79 32.77 -18.41
N ARG A 196 22.05 32.63 -18.03
CA ARG A 196 22.56 31.69 -17.03
C ARG A 196 22.65 32.46 -15.71
N PRO A 197 21.87 32.13 -14.67
CA PRO A 197 22.28 32.36 -13.30
C PRO A 197 23.06 31.13 -12.86
N THR A 198 24.38 31.29 -12.80
CA THR A 198 25.30 30.38 -12.12
C THR A 198 24.97 30.40 -10.63
N LEU A 199 24.30 29.38 -10.12
CA LEU A 199 24.27 29.08 -8.69
C LEU A 199 25.11 27.83 -8.42
N ALA A 200 26.02 27.99 -7.47
CA ALA A 200 27.10 27.07 -7.15
C ALA A 200 26.62 25.65 -6.80
N PRO A 201 27.44 24.62 -7.06
CA PRO A 201 27.21 23.30 -6.51
C PRO A 201 27.49 23.35 -5.01
N ILE A 202 26.45 23.32 -4.19
CA ILE A 202 26.60 23.06 -2.76
C ILE A 202 26.92 21.56 -2.63
N SER A 203 28.20 21.31 -2.42
CA SER A 203 28.76 20.01 -2.04
C SER A 203 28.32 19.68 -0.62
N PHE A 204 27.19 18.99 -0.48
CA PHE A 204 26.84 18.37 0.79
C PHE A 204 27.55 17.01 0.89
N PHE A 205 28.53 16.99 1.78
CA PHE A 205 29.20 15.85 2.40
C PHE A 205 28.46 14.51 2.25
N THR A 206 29.07 13.61 1.49
CA THR A 206 28.85 12.17 1.61
C THR A 206 29.51 11.70 2.90
N SER A 207 28.77 11.76 4.02
CA SER A 207 29.24 11.13 5.25
C SER A 207 29.05 9.62 5.12
N GLY A 208 30.13 8.96 4.66
CA GLY A 208 30.25 7.52 4.63
C GLY A 208 30.18 6.96 6.04
N GLN A 209 29.10 6.23 6.35
CA GLN A 209 29.11 5.29 7.46
C GLN A 209 29.39 3.89 6.93
N SER A 210 30.70 3.64 6.85
CA SER A 210 31.39 2.39 7.16
C SER A 210 30.50 1.19 7.50
N LEU A 211 30.44 0.23 6.57
CA LEU A 211 30.19 -1.17 6.88
C LEU A 211 31.14 -1.60 8.01
N ARG A 212 30.63 -1.88 9.21
CA ARG A 212 31.28 -2.80 10.13
C ARG A 212 30.66 -4.17 9.91
N ARG A 213 31.35 -4.93 9.05
CA ARG A 213 31.29 -6.38 8.94
C ARG A 213 31.78 -6.91 10.30
N ILE A 214 30.86 -7.48 11.09
CA ILE A 214 31.24 -8.27 12.25
C ILE A 214 31.15 -9.72 11.79
N ASP A 215 32.30 -10.25 11.39
CA ASP A 215 32.53 -11.68 11.30
C ASP A 215 32.60 -12.22 12.74
N THR A 216 31.56 -12.91 13.20
CA THR A 216 31.66 -13.74 14.41
C THR A 216 31.53 -15.19 14.01
N VAL A 217 32.69 -15.79 13.78
CA VAL A 217 32.94 -17.23 13.88
C VAL A 217 32.68 -17.66 15.33
N HIS A 218 31.67 -18.48 15.55
CA HIS A 218 31.63 -19.39 16.69
C HIS A 218 30.98 -20.70 16.27
N ALA A 219 31.84 -21.65 15.92
CA ALA A 219 31.52 -23.05 15.85
C ALA A 219 31.39 -23.58 17.28
N HIS A 220 30.18 -23.94 17.68
CA HIS A 220 30.00 -24.95 18.71
C HIS A 220 29.48 -26.21 18.04
N ASP A 221 30.47 -27.06 17.79
CA ASP A 221 30.33 -28.50 17.68
C ASP A 221 29.69 -29.04 18.97
N VAL A 222 28.47 -29.55 18.83
CA VAL A 222 27.83 -30.45 19.79
C VAL A 222 27.16 -31.54 18.99
N GLY A 223 27.90 -32.63 18.81
CA GLY A 223 27.39 -33.90 18.34
C GLY A 223 26.26 -34.40 19.23
N ALA A 224 25.05 -34.39 18.68
CA ALA A 224 23.93 -35.16 19.18
C ALA A 224 23.51 -36.14 18.08
N LEU A 225 23.87 -37.40 18.29
CA LEU A 225 23.37 -38.55 17.55
C LEU A 225 21.85 -38.59 17.65
N LEU A 226 21.15 -38.13 16.61
CA LEU A 226 19.71 -38.33 16.45
C LEU A 226 19.47 -39.21 15.24
N SER A 227 18.88 -40.37 15.54
CA SER A 227 18.46 -41.42 14.63
C SER A 227 17.66 -40.89 13.44
N PRO A 228 17.79 -41.49 12.24
CA PRO A 228 16.96 -41.14 11.10
C PRO A 228 15.49 -41.50 11.38
N PRO A 229 14.53 -40.60 11.09
CA PRO A 229 13.11 -40.92 11.18
C PRO A 229 12.72 -41.96 10.12
N PRO A 230 11.70 -42.80 10.38
CA PRO A 230 11.22 -43.79 9.44
C PRO A 230 10.70 -43.11 8.17
N SER A 231 11.15 -43.62 7.03
CA SER A 231 10.76 -43.24 5.67
C SER A 231 9.24 -43.18 5.54
N ALA A 232 8.67 -41.98 5.65
CA ALA A 232 7.26 -41.74 5.37
C ALA A 232 7.01 -41.91 3.86
N ALA A 233 6.05 -42.77 3.54
CA ALA A 233 5.59 -43.02 2.17
C ALA A 233 5.21 -41.71 1.47
N PRO A 234 5.46 -41.58 0.15
CA PRO A 234 5.11 -40.38 -0.60
C PRO A 234 3.61 -40.13 -0.55
N LEU A 235 3.23 -39.00 0.07
CA LEU A 235 1.86 -38.51 0.05
C LEU A 235 1.46 -38.19 -1.41
N PRO A 236 0.20 -38.49 -1.81
CA PRO A 236 -0.29 -38.13 -3.13
C PRO A 236 -0.21 -36.60 -3.33
N PRO A 237 0.06 -36.14 -4.56
CA PRO A 237 0.20 -34.72 -4.87
C PRO A 237 -1.08 -33.99 -4.48
N GLN A 238 -0.99 -33.10 -3.47
CA GLN A 238 -2.12 -32.26 -3.13
C GLN A 238 -2.38 -31.29 -4.29
N PRO A 239 -3.65 -31.12 -4.70
CA PRO A 239 -4.00 -30.16 -5.74
C PRO A 239 -3.59 -28.75 -5.27
N PRO A 240 -3.08 -27.90 -6.17
CA PRO A 240 -2.65 -26.56 -5.82
C PRO A 240 -3.83 -25.79 -5.21
N LEU A 241 -3.69 -25.41 -3.94
CA LEU A 241 -4.60 -24.49 -3.27
C LEU A 241 -4.57 -23.16 -4.03
N SER A 242 -5.55 -22.98 -4.90
CA SER A 242 -5.79 -21.76 -5.66
C SER A 242 -5.93 -20.58 -4.69
N ARG A 243 -4.84 -19.82 -4.51
CA ARG A 243 -4.87 -18.60 -3.71
C ARG A 243 -5.82 -17.62 -4.41
N PRO A 244 -6.89 -17.16 -3.74
CA PRO A 244 -7.79 -16.18 -4.33
C PRO A 244 -6.98 -14.94 -4.70
N SER A 245 -7.19 -14.44 -5.91
CA SER A 245 -6.48 -13.26 -6.42
C SER A 245 -6.69 -12.07 -5.48
N HIS A 246 -5.72 -11.14 -5.45
CA HIS A 246 -5.83 -9.94 -4.62
C HIS A 246 -7.11 -9.15 -4.90
N LEU A 247 -7.58 -9.16 -6.15
CA LEU A 247 -8.86 -8.58 -6.57
C LEU A 247 -10.06 -9.33 -5.97
N SER A 248 -10.05 -10.66 -5.93
CA SER A 248 -11.06 -11.45 -5.24
C SER A 248 -11.14 -11.11 -3.74
N ARG A 249 -10.00 -10.77 -3.12
CA ARG A 249 -9.95 -10.29 -1.73
C ARG A 249 -10.53 -8.89 -1.54
N ILE A 250 -10.24 -7.97 -2.45
CA ILE A 250 -10.80 -6.61 -2.43
C ILE A 250 -12.32 -6.65 -2.68
N VAL A 251 -12.77 -7.46 -3.63
CA VAL A 251 -14.19 -7.68 -3.90
C VAL A 251 -14.87 -8.34 -2.70
N ALA A 252 -14.26 -9.37 -2.10
CA ALA A 252 -14.78 -9.97 -0.87
C ALA A 252 -14.83 -9.00 0.31
N MET A 253 -13.85 -8.09 0.45
CA MET A 253 -13.90 -7.02 1.46
C MET A 253 -14.99 -5.98 1.16
N LYS A 254 -15.17 -5.61 -0.11
CA LYS A 254 -16.22 -4.68 -0.53
C LYS A 254 -17.60 -5.28 -0.33
N HIS A 255 -17.76 -6.58 -0.56
CA HIS A 255 -18.96 -7.33 -0.22
C HIS A 255 -19.12 -7.47 1.30
N ALA A 256 -18.08 -7.79 2.06
CA ALA A 256 -18.17 -7.87 3.52
C ALA A 256 -18.49 -6.52 4.20
N LEU A 257 -18.11 -5.39 3.59
CA LEU A 257 -18.52 -4.05 4.04
C LEU A 257 -19.94 -3.67 3.59
N ARG A 258 -20.47 -4.32 2.56
CA ARG A 258 -21.81 -4.07 2.02
C ARG A 258 -22.86 -5.03 2.58
N ASP A 259 -22.43 -6.22 2.97
CA ASP A 259 -23.19 -7.28 3.60
C ASP A 259 -22.90 -7.33 5.12
N SER A 260 -22.39 -6.23 5.71
CA SER A 260 -22.42 -6.07 7.16
C SER A 260 -23.90 -5.95 7.54
N PRO A 261 -24.50 -6.97 8.18
CA PRO A 261 -25.95 -7.02 8.41
C PRO A 261 -26.42 -6.05 9.51
N ASP A 262 -25.61 -5.02 9.81
CA ASP A 262 -25.81 -4.05 10.89
C ASP A 262 -26.00 -2.60 10.38
N ASP A 263 -26.04 -2.35 9.06
CA ASP A 263 -26.14 -0.98 8.50
C ASP A 263 -27.51 -0.64 7.86
N ASP A 264 -28.56 -1.42 8.14
CA ASP A 264 -29.96 -1.02 7.92
C ASP A 264 -30.77 -0.97 9.23
N ASP A 265 -30.12 -1.09 10.39
CA ASP A 265 -30.69 -0.56 11.64
C ASP A 265 -30.45 0.95 11.67
N GLU A 266 -31.13 1.65 10.76
CA GLU A 266 -31.31 3.09 10.82
C GLU A 266 -31.88 3.40 12.21
N LEU A 267 -31.00 3.78 13.14
CA LEU A 267 -31.38 4.08 14.51
C LEU A 267 -32.56 5.04 14.45
N PRO A 268 -33.71 4.70 15.07
CA PRO A 268 -34.90 5.51 14.93
C PRO A 268 -34.56 6.94 15.34
N PRO A 269 -35.09 7.95 14.61
CA PRO A 269 -34.79 9.34 14.89
C PRO A 269 -35.05 9.62 16.37
N PRO A 270 -34.12 10.31 17.07
CA PRO A 270 -34.23 10.53 18.50
C PRO A 270 -35.52 11.29 18.80
N ARG A 271 -36.29 10.82 19.78
CA ARG A 271 -37.64 11.33 20.05
C ARG A 271 -37.65 12.63 20.83
N ASN A 272 -36.52 12.95 21.46
CA ASN A 272 -36.36 14.13 22.31
C ASN A 272 -34.88 14.56 22.35
N ALA A 273 -34.65 15.79 22.85
CA ALA A 273 -33.32 16.37 22.93
C ALA A 273 -32.35 15.55 23.80
N ARG A 274 -32.84 14.87 24.84
CA ARG A 274 -32.01 14.06 25.75
C ARG A 274 -31.48 12.80 25.05
N GLU A 275 -32.30 12.12 24.25
CA GLU A 275 -31.88 10.99 23.43
C GLU A 275 -30.89 11.42 22.36
N PHE A 276 -31.12 12.57 21.71
CA PHE A 276 -30.18 13.14 20.75
C PHE A 276 -28.83 13.42 21.40
N GLU A 277 -28.82 14.06 22.57
CA GLU A 277 -27.58 14.36 23.30
C GLU A 277 -26.87 13.09 23.80
N ALA A 278 -27.61 12.06 24.21
CA ALA A 278 -27.02 10.76 24.56
C ALA A 278 -26.34 10.08 23.35
N LEU A 279 -26.94 10.21 22.16
CA LEU A 279 -26.41 9.64 20.92
C LEU A 279 -25.17 10.41 20.43
N VAL A 280 -25.21 11.74 20.48
CA VAL A 280 -24.22 12.64 19.87
C VAL A 280 -23.10 13.02 20.84
N GLY A 281 -23.37 13.04 22.15
CA GLY A 281 -22.45 13.46 23.20
C GLY A 281 -21.09 12.77 23.16
N PRO A 282 -21.01 11.42 23.10
CA PRO A 282 -19.73 10.72 23.00
C PRO A 282 -18.92 11.09 21.75
N SER A 283 -19.59 11.41 20.65
CA SER A 283 -18.93 11.83 19.40
C SER A 283 -18.44 13.27 19.49
N GLN A 284 -19.23 14.17 20.08
CA GLN A 284 -18.81 15.55 20.40
C GLN A 284 -17.61 15.57 21.34
N GLN A 285 -17.63 14.74 22.39
CA GLN A 285 -16.51 14.65 23.33
C GLN A 285 -15.22 14.17 22.66
N ARG A 286 -15.32 13.16 21.77
CA ARG A 286 -14.17 12.68 20.98
C ARG A 286 -13.63 13.77 20.04
N MET A 287 -14.53 14.52 19.38
CA MET A 287 -14.15 15.64 18.52
C MET A 287 -13.45 16.74 19.32
N HIS A 288 -13.97 17.10 20.50
CA HIS A 288 -13.36 18.10 21.37
C HIS A 288 -11.95 17.71 21.81
N LEU A 289 -11.76 16.46 22.24
CA LEU A 289 -10.43 15.94 22.59
C LEU A 289 -9.47 15.91 21.40
N LEU A 290 -9.97 15.65 20.19
CA LEU A 290 -9.16 15.70 18.98
C LEU A 290 -8.70 17.14 18.71
N LEU A 291 -9.60 18.12 18.77
CA LEU A 291 -9.27 19.53 18.58
C LEU A 291 -8.26 20.01 19.63
N GLN A 292 -8.44 19.63 20.90
CA GLN A 292 -7.48 19.93 21.96
C GLN A 292 -6.09 19.33 21.67
N LYS A 293 -6.01 18.12 21.09
CA LYS A 293 -4.75 17.49 20.67
C LYS A 293 -4.12 18.16 19.46
N VAL A 294 -4.93 18.71 18.55
CA VAL A 294 -4.47 19.53 17.42
C VAL A 294 -3.88 20.84 17.95
N GLU A 295 -4.62 21.55 18.80
CA GLU A 295 -4.23 22.85 19.36
C GLU A 295 -3.00 22.78 20.26
N SER A 296 -2.85 21.70 21.03
CA SER A 296 -1.66 21.47 21.86
C SER A 296 -0.43 21.01 21.07
N GLY A 297 -0.54 20.81 19.75
CA GLY A 297 0.55 20.30 18.93
C GLY A 297 0.91 18.83 19.18
N ALA A 298 0.12 18.11 19.97
CA ALA A 298 0.36 16.69 20.30
C ALA A 298 0.33 15.77 19.06
N LEU A 299 -0.23 16.26 17.94
CA LEU A 299 -0.26 15.57 16.66
C LEU A 299 0.97 15.83 15.76
N ALA A 300 1.90 16.72 16.15
CA ALA A 300 3.11 16.99 15.37
C ALA A 300 3.96 15.72 15.16
N LYS A 301 3.97 14.81 16.13
CA LYS A 301 4.63 13.49 16.02
C LYS A 301 4.08 12.59 14.91
N TYR A 302 2.91 12.90 14.37
CA TYR A 302 2.29 12.18 13.24
C TYR A 302 2.43 12.94 11.92
N GLY A 303 3.24 14.00 11.87
CA GLY A 303 3.51 14.74 10.62
C GLY A 303 2.49 15.84 10.29
N PHE A 304 1.64 16.23 11.24
CA PHE A 304 0.80 17.42 11.08
C PHE A 304 1.61 18.66 11.46
N PRO A 305 1.97 19.55 10.52
CA PRO A 305 2.76 20.73 10.82
C PRO A 305 1.98 21.66 11.74
N PHE A 306 2.58 22.04 12.87
CA PHE A 306 2.01 23.02 13.77
C PHE A 306 2.14 24.41 13.14
N VAL A 307 1.01 25.03 12.80
CA VAL A 307 0.99 26.42 12.35
C VAL A 307 1.04 27.29 13.60
N GLU A 308 2.24 27.76 13.97
CA GLU A 308 2.37 28.83 14.94
C GLU A 308 1.55 30.02 14.42
N LYS A 309 0.41 30.29 15.06
CA LYS A 309 -0.30 31.55 14.86
C LYS A 309 0.65 32.64 15.36
N GLY A 310 1.39 33.26 14.44
CA GLY A 310 2.30 34.35 14.74
C GLY A 310 1.60 35.39 15.59
N SER A 311 2.05 35.52 16.84
CA SER A 311 1.57 36.54 17.76
C SER A 311 2.04 37.88 17.22
N LYS A 312 1.09 38.68 16.70
CA LYS A 312 1.30 40.10 16.42
C LYS A 312 1.13 40.90 17.71
#